data_AF-A0A497PMB2-F1
#
_entry.id   AF-A0A497PMB2-F1
#
_cell.length_a   1.000
_cell.length_b   1.000
_cell.length_c   1.000
_cell.angle_alpha   90.00
_cell.angle_beta   90.00
_cell.angle_gamma   90.00
#
_symmetry.space_group_name_H-M   'P 1'
#
loop_
_entity.id
_entity.type
_entity.pdbx_description
1 polymer ?
#
loop_
_entity_poly.entity_id
_entity_poly.type
_entity_poly.pdbx_seq_one_letter_code
_entity_poly.pdbx_strand_id
1 'polypeptide(L)'
;MADSRGPRITLREWLAENARGEPIHYKAIAEALGRDPASVSASLSIEKAQAEREVRPPYFVRVKAGLYRYNELCEAAKDEQKIDKEIRDRVKEVNWWARNEVNEAIARLSMDGFAQLASNVLANIRIRVDDVKERDRYNKTIILTGSWLDDGGRAPVVFYVKKCGLREKITRETILEIRGLLPNYQANQGVLISNGICTEDAREAAVQRNYTVPPVHIMDNEIILNILFESRTGVKSRKLEIFIKDDDFFEQLNSEGSSCPTSDPGDSSRAQ
;
A
#
# COMPACT_ATOMS: atom_id res chain seq x y z
N MET A 1 -4.00 -47.94 27.83
CA MET A 1 -5.22 -47.46 27.14
C MET A 1 -4.82 -46.25 26.33
N ALA A 2 -4.57 -46.44 25.03
CA ALA A 2 -4.08 -45.40 24.13
C ALA A 2 -5.28 -44.68 23.49
N ASP A 3 -5.28 -43.36 23.59
CA ASP A 3 -6.32 -42.46 23.11
C ASP A 3 -6.26 -42.39 21.57
N SER A 4 -7.07 -43.20 20.90
CA SER A 4 -7.20 -43.21 19.43
C SER A 4 -8.12 -42.07 18.99
N ARG A 5 -7.59 -40.83 18.93
CA ARG A 5 -8.26 -39.71 18.26
C ARG A 5 -7.45 -39.34 17.04
N GLY A 6 -7.94 -39.76 15.87
CA GLY A 6 -7.42 -39.34 14.56
C GLY A 6 -7.47 -37.81 14.38
N PRO A 7 -6.86 -37.28 13.31
CA PRO A 7 -6.79 -35.85 13.07
C PRO A 7 -8.19 -35.23 13.10
N ARG A 8 -8.40 -34.24 13.97
CA ARG A 8 -9.69 -33.55 14.11
C ARG A 8 -9.96 -32.73 12.85
N ILE A 9 -10.79 -33.28 11.95
CA ILE A 9 -11.30 -32.56 10.78
C ILE A 9 -12.03 -31.31 11.26
N THR A 10 -11.68 -30.15 10.68
CA THR A 10 -12.33 -28.88 11.02
C THR A 10 -13.72 -28.79 10.40
N LEU A 11 -14.60 -27.97 10.99
CA LEU A 11 -15.94 -27.70 10.45
C LEU A 11 -15.90 -27.24 8.98
N ARG A 12 -14.84 -26.52 8.61
CA ARG A 12 -14.62 -26.03 7.26
C ARG A 12 -14.23 -27.13 6.28
N GLU A 13 -13.26 -27.96 6.63
CA GLU A 13 -12.80 -29.07 5.77
C GLU A 13 -13.93 -30.07 5.52
N TRP A 14 -14.66 -30.45 6.56
CA TRP A 14 -15.76 -31.40 6.43
C TRP A 14 -16.89 -30.86 5.53
N LEU A 15 -17.24 -29.57 5.65
CA LEU A 15 -18.27 -28.97 4.82
C LEU A 15 -17.82 -28.72 3.38
N ALA A 16 -16.53 -28.40 3.17
CA ALA A 16 -15.96 -28.30 1.84
C ALA A 16 -16.03 -29.64 1.08
N GLU A 17 -15.90 -30.77 1.78
CA GLU A 17 -15.99 -32.09 1.15
C GLU A 17 -17.43 -32.59 0.98
N ASN A 18 -18.30 -32.35 1.96
CA ASN A 18 -19.60 -33.02 2.03
C ASN A 18 -20.79 -32.12 1.64
N ALA A 19 -20.66 -30.79 1.71
CA ALA A 19 -21.76 -29.85 1.51
C ALA A 19 -21.57 -28.92 0.30
N ARG A 20 -20.81 -29.34 -0.73
CA ARG A 20 -20.70 -28.63 -2.03
C ARG A 20 -21.96 -28.83 -2.89
N GLY A 21 -22.36 -30.08 -3.11
CA GLY A 21 -23.52 -30.43 -3.94
C GLY A 21 -24.87 -30.26 -3.24
N GLU A 22 -25.02 -30.76 -2.02
CA GLU A 22 -26.29 -30.75 -1.28
C GLU A 22 -26.21 -29.97 0.05
N PRO A 23 -27.24 -29.17 0.42
CA PRO A 23 -27.30 -28.50 1.72
C PRO A 23 -27.46 -29.50 2.87
N ILE A 24 -26.62 -29.39 3.90
CA ILE A 24 -26.63 -30.30 5.06
C ILE A 24 -27.20 -29.60 6.29
N HIS A 25 -27.98 -30.34 7.09
CA HIS A 25 -28.55 -29.80 8.33
C HIS A 25 -27.51 -29.74 9.45
N TYR A 26 -27.46 -28.65 10.22
CA TYR A 26 -26.46 -28.44 11.28
C TYR A 26 -26.38 -29.56 12.33
N LYS A 27 -27.48 -30.28 12.56
CA LYS A 27 -27.50 -31.48 13.42
C LYS A 27 -26.71 -32.66 12.82
N ALA A 28 -26.80 -32.89 11.51
CA ALA A 28 -26.03 -33.93 10.83
C ALA A 28 -24.53 -33.57 10.79
N ILE A 29 -24.22 -32.28 10.63
CA ILE A 29 -22.84 -31.77 10.74
C ILE A 29 -22.28 -32.03 12.15
N ALA A 30 -23.09 -31.77 13.17
CA ALA A 30 -22.71 -31.97 14.57
C ALA A 30 -22.47 -33.45 14.90
N GLU A 31 -23.34 -34.34 14.42
CA GLU A 31 -23.20 -35.78 14.55
C GLU A 31 -21.91 -36.29 13.87
N ALA A 32 -21.66 -35.88 12.64
CA ALA A 32 -20.48 -36.30 11.88
C ALA A 32 -19.15 -35.81 12.49
N LEU A 33 -19.16 -34.63 13.13
CA LEU A 33 -17.98 -34.06 13.77
C LEU A 33 -17.84 -34.41 15.26
N GLY A 34 -18.79 -35.16 15.82
CA GLY A 34 -18.85 -35.46 17.26
C GLY A 34 -18.94 -34.19 18.12
N ARG A 35 -19.68 -33.18 17.66
CA ARG A 35 -19.83 -31.87 18.32
C ARG A 35 -21.27 -31.65 18.79
N ASP A 36 -21.44 -30.72 19.70
CA ASP A 36 -22.77 -30.27 20.11
C ASP A 36 -23.44 -29.44 18.99
N PRO A 37 -24.73 -29.68 18.66
CA PRO A 37 -25.43 -28.92 17.61
C PRO A 37 -25.49 -27.41 17.85
N ALA A 38 -25.55 -26.95 19.10
CA ALA A 38 -25.53 -25.51 19.40
C ALA A 38 -24.15 -24.92 19.13
N SER A 39 -23.07 -25.67 19.41
CA SER A 39 -21.69 -25.29 19.07
C SER A 39 -21.48 -25.13 17.55
N VAL A 40 -22.01 -26.04 16.74
CA VAL A 40 -21.94 -25.95 15.27
C VAL A 40 -22.75 -24.75 14.76
N SER A 41 -23.97 -24.55 15.27
CA SER A 41 -24.80 -23.40 14.91
C SER A 41 -24.15 -22.05 15.25
N ALA A 42 -23.51 -21.96 16.43
CA ALA A 42 -22.76 -20.78 16.85
C ALA A 42 -21.56 -20.53 15.92
N SER A 43 -20.81 -21.58 15.58
CA SER A 43 -19.64 -21.48 14.67
C SER A 43 -20.03 -20.96 13.29
N LEU A 44 -21.15 -21.45 12.73
CA LEU A 44 -21.69 -20.98 11.44
C LEU A 44 -22.14 -19.51 11.51
N SER A 45 -22.71 -19.09 12.64
CA SER A 45 -23.16 -17.71 12.85
C SER A 45 -21.98 -16.74 13.02
N ILE A 46 -20.92 -17.16 13.73
CA ILE A 46 -19.68 -16.39 13.93
C ILE A 46 -18.97 -16.20 12.59
N GLU A 47 -18.87 -17.26 11.77
CA GLU A 47 -18.22 -17.18 10.46
C GLU A 47 -18.91 -16.16 9.56
N LYS A 48 -20.24 -16.16 9.52
CA LYS A 48 -21.01 -15.17 8.76
C LYS A 48 -20.70 -13.74 9.21
N ALA A 49 -20.70 -13.49 10.53
CA ALA A 49 -20.40 -12.16 11.06
C ALA A 49 -18.94 -11.73 10.79
N GLN A 50 -17.99 -12.68 10.78
CA GLN A 50 -16.60 -12.41 10.44
C GLN A 50 -16.45 -12.09 8.95
N ALA A 51 -17.13 -12.81 8.07
CA ALA A 51 -17.12 -12.58 6.63
C ALA A 51 -17.64 -11.17 6.27
N GLU A 52 -18.73 -10.73 6.93
CA GLU A 52 -19.29 -9.38 6.77
C GLU A 52 -18.28 -8.29 7.19
N ARG A 53 -17.51 -8.50 8.27
CA ARG A 53 -16.46 -7.56 8.71
C ARG A 53 -15.27 -7.52 7.77
N GLU A 54 -14.90 -8.65 7.20
CA GLU A 54 -13.75 -8.82 6.31
C GLU A 54 -14.07 -8.50 4.84
N VAL A 55 -15.32 -8.07 4.54
CA VAL A 55 -15.81 -7.79 3.18
C VAL A 55 -15.50 -8.95 2.22
N ARG A 56 -15.67 -10.17 2.71
CA ARG A 56 -15.54 -11.40 1.92
C ARG A 56 -16.85 -12.18 1.97
N PRO A 57 -17.15 -13.01 0.96
CA PRO A 57 -18.26 -13.94 1.08
C PRO A 57 -18.05 -14.90 2.27
N PRO A 58 -19.12 -15.36 2.93
CA PRO A 58 -19.03 -16.35 4.02
C PRO A 58 -18.76 -17.74 3.44
N TYR A 59 -17.91 -18.55 4.09
CA TYR A 59 -17.62 -19.93 3.67
C TYR A 59 -18.86 -20.81 3.62
N PHE A 60 -19.90 -20.45 4.39
CA PHE A 60 -21.12 -21.22 4.48
C PHE A 60 -22.33 -20.32 4.27
N VAL A 61 -23.23 -20.74 3.37
CA VAL A 61 -24.49 -20.04 3.12
C VAL A 61 -25.63 -20.86 3.69
N ARG A 62 -26.50 -20.20 4.46
CA ARG A 62 -27.74 -20.79 4.93
C ARG A 62 -28.76 -20.79 3.80
N VAL A 63 -29.14 -21.98 3.33
CA VAL A 63 -30.10 -22.15 2.23
C VAL A 63 -31.54 -22.15 2.75
N LYS A 64 -31.77 -22.81 3.90
CA LYS A 64 -33.09 -22.90 4.58
C LYS A 64 -32.90 -22.98 6.09
N ALA A 65 -33.98 -23.11 6.85
CA ALA A 65 -33.90 -23.30 8.29
C ALA A 65 -33.06 -24.54 8.64
N GLY A 66 -31.91 -24.30 9.30
CA GLY A 66 -30.98 -25.34 9.71
C GLY A 66 -30.11 -25.95 8.60
N LEU A 67 -30.33 -25.63 7.32
CA LEU A 67 -29.60 -26.18 6.17
C LEU A 67 -28.52 -25.22 5.69
N TYR A 68 -27.29 -25.72 5.58
CA TYR A 68 -26.10 -24.97 5.18
C TYR A 68 -25.39 -25.64 4.02
N ARG A 69 -24.83 -24.83 3.11
CA ARG A 69 -24.01 -25.28 1.98
C ARG A 69 -22.66 -24.58 2.02
N TYR A 70 -21.61 -25.23 1.52
CA TYR A 70 -20.32 -24.58 1.28
C TYR A 70 -20.44 -23.53 0.17
N ASN A 71 -19.74 -22.42 0.33
CA ASN A 71 -19.71 -21.32 -0.63
C ASN A 71 -18.43 -21.38 -1.45
N GLU A 72 -18.54 -21.86 -2.69
CA GLU A 72 -17.41 -21.99 -3.61
C GLU A 72 -16.81 -20.63 -4.00
N LEU A 73 -17.62 -19.55 -3.98
CA LEU A 73 -17.17 -18.18 -4.21
C LEU A 73 -16.09 -17.71 -3.20
N CYS A 74 -15.97 -18.37 -2.05
CA CYS A 74 -14.95 -18.04 -1.05
C CYS A 74 -13.57 -18.60 -1.34
N GLU A 75 -13.45 -19.64 -2.17
CA GLU A 75 -12.13 -20.17 -2.56
C GLU A 75 -11.50 -19.25 -3.61
N ALA A 76 -12.25 -18.91 -4.66
CA ALA A 76 -11.83 -17.91 -5.65
C ALA A 76 -11.49 -16.55 -5.02
N ALA A 77 -12.34 -16.03 -4.12
CA ALA A 77 -12.09 -14.74 -3.47
C ALA A 77 -10.85 -14.71 -2.55
N LYS A 78 -10.38 -15.86 -2.04
CA LYS A 78 -9.18 -15.92 -1.18
C LYS A 78 -7.90 -15.99 -1.96
N ASP A 79 -7.93 -16.60 -3.13
CA ASP A 79 -6.77 -16.64 -4.01
C ASP A 79 -6.59 -15.29 -4.70
N GLU A 80 -7.67 -14.61 -5.10
CA GLU A 80 -7.61 -13.20 -5.53
C GLU A 80 -7.04 -12.27 -4.45
N GLN A 81 -7.50 -12.37 -3.18
CA GLN A 81 -6.97 -11.53 -2.10
C GLN A 81 -5.50 -11.79 -1.75
N LYS A 82 -5.05 -13.05 -1.85
CA LYS A 82 -3.63 -13.39 -1.65
C LYS A 82 -2.76 -12.85 -2.77
N ILE A 83 -3.21 -12.99 -4.02
CA ILE A 83 -2.50 -12.49 -5.20
C ILE A 83 -2.47 -10.96 -5.17
N ASP A 84 -3.57 -10.29 -4.82
CA ASP A 84 -3.62 -8.84 -4.61
C ASP A 84 -2.61 -8.37 -3.57
N LYS A 85 -2.47 -9.11 -2.47
CA LYS A 85 -1.49 -8.80 -1.44
C LYS A 85 -0.06 -9.00 -1.96
N GLU A 86 0.23 -10.10 -2.65
CA GLU A 86 1.54 -10.38 -3.22
C GLU A 86 1.95 -9.31 -4.24
N ILE A 87 1.05 -8.94 -5.15
CA ILE A 87 1.29 -7.88 -6.13
C ILE A 87 1.54 -6.54 -5.42
N ARG A 88 0.72 -6.17 -4.42
CA ARG A 88 0.92 -4.93 -3.65
C ARG A 88 2.27 -4.93 -2.93
N ASP A 89 2.65 -6.04 -2.33
CA ASP A 89 3.92 -6.14 -1.61
C ASP A 89 5.11 -6.08 -2.57
N ARG A 90 5.00 -6.71 -3.76
CA ARG A 90 6.02 -6.58 -4.81
C ARG A 90 6.11 -5.16 -5.36
N VAL A 91 4.98 -4.47 -5.55
CA VAL A 91 4.96 -3.05 -5.95
C VAL A 91 5.62 -2.17 -4.91
N LYS A 92 5.35 -2.38 -3.61
CA LYS A 92 6.04 -1.67 -2.53
C LYS A 92 7.55 -1.89 -2.58
N GLU A 93 7.98 -3.13 -2.81
CA GLU A 93 9.40 -3.48 -2.92
C GLU A 93 10.06 -2.74 -4.09
N VAL A 94 9.49 -2.82 -5.30
CA VAL A 94 10.03 -2.11 -6.48
C VAL A 94 10.06 -0.60 -6.26
N ASN A 95 9.01 -0.04 -5.66
CA ASN A 95 8.98 1.38 -5.31
C ASN A 95 10.07 1.75 -4.30
N TRP A 96 10.30 0.90 -3.29
CA TRP A 96 11.38 1.10 -2.32
C TRP A 96 12.76 1.10 -2.99
N TRP A 97 13.03 0.15 -3.89
CA TRP A 97 14.26 0.12 -4.68
C TRP A 97 14.42 1.39 -5.53
N ALA A 98 13.39 1.78 -6.27
CA ALA A 98 13.41 2.99 -7.09
C ALA A 98 13.67 4.26 -6.24
N ARG A 99 13.07 4.34 -5.04
CA ARG A 99 13.32 5.47 -4.12
C ARG A 99 14.76 5.54 -3.66
N ASN A 100 15.39 4.39 -3.38
CA ASN A 100 16.81 4.35 -3.03
C ASN A 100 17.71 4.77 -4.19
N GLU A 101 17.43 4.31 -5.42
CA GLU A 101 18.19 4.72 -6.60
C GLU A 101 18.07 6.22 -6.87
N VAL A 102 16.86 6.79 -6.76
CA VAL A 102 16.65 8.23 -6.91
C VAL A 102 17.40 9.00 -5.81
N ASN A 103 17.37 8.53 -4.57
CA ASN A 103 18.12 9.14 -3.47
C ASN A 103 19.64 9.16 -3.74
N GLU A 104 20.19 8.04 -4.21
CA GLU A 104 21.59 7.99 -4.61
C GLU A 104 21.90 8.94 -5.77
N ALA A 105 21.02 9.01 -6.77
CA ALA A 105 21.17 9.93 -7.89
C ALA A 105 21.20 11.39 -7.41
N ILE A 106 20.30 11.77 -6.49
CA ILE A 106 20.27 13.11 -5.88
C ILE A 106 21.58 13.41 -5.14
N ALA A 107 22.09 12.46 -4.35
CA ALA A 107 23.35 12.63 -3.63
C ALA A 107 24.53 12.88 -4.58
N ARG A 108 24.54 12.23 -5.75
CA ARG A 108 25.59 12.36 -6.78
C ARG A 108 25.49 13.63 -7.63
N LEU A 109 24.40 14.40 -7.56
CA LEU A 109 24.28 15.65 -8.33
C LEU A 109 25.45 16.60 -8.03
N SER A 110 25.73 17.55 -8.92
CA SER A 110 26.56 18.71 -8.55
C SER A 110 25.77 19.67 -7.64
N MET A 111 26.41 20.73 -7.15
CA MET A 111 25.68 21.78 -6.42
C MET A 111 24.65 22.46 -7.34
N ASP A 112 25.03 22.77 -8.59
CA ASP A 112 24.13 23.38 -9.57
C ASP A 112 22.98 22.45 -9.95
N GLY A 113 23.26 21.15 -10.12
CA GLY A 113 22.21 20.16 -10.37
C GLY A 113 21.24 20.04 -9.18
N PHE A 114 21.73 20.14 -7.95
CA PHE A 114 20.88 20.15 -6.77
C PHE A 114 20.07 21.46 -6.64
N ALA A 115 20.64 22.60 -7.03
CA ALA A 115 19.93 23.88 -7.08
C ALA A 115 18.77 23.86 -8.09
N GLN A 116 18.99 23.25 -9.27
CA GLN A 116 17.94 23.03 -10.26
C GLN A 116 16.86 22.09 -9.73
N LEU A 117 17.25 20.99 -9.06
CA LEU A 117 16.31 20.10 -8.40
C LEU A 117 15.47 20.84 -7.36
N ALA A 118 16.09 21.65 -6.50
CA ALA A 118 15.40 22.46 -5.50
C ALA A 118 14.41 23.42 -6.18
N SER A 119 14.79 24.07 -7.27
CA SER A 119 13.90 24.94 -8.04
C SER A 119 12.69 24.18 -8.61
N ASN A 120 12.90 22.97 -9.12
CA ASN A 120 11.81 22.10 -9.59
C ASN A 120 10.89 21.68 -8.45
N VAL A 121 11.44 21.37 -7.27
CA VAL A 121 10.65 21.06 -6.07
C VAL A 121 9.81 22.27 -5.66
N LEU A 122 10.41 23.46 -5.63
CA LEU A 122 9.71 24.72 -5.32
C LEU A 122 8.57 25.02 -6.29
N ALA A 123 8.77 24.76 -7.59
CA ALA A 123 7.73 24.91 -8.61
C ALA A 123 6.49 24.02 -8.36
N ASN A 124 6.71 22.82 -7.81
CA ASN A 124 5.63 21.87 -7.53
C ASN A 124 4.83 22.20 -6.26
N ILE A 125 5.37 23.02 -5.35
CA ILE A 125 4.71 23.37 -4.07
C ILE A 125 4.05 24.75 -4.07
N ARG A 126 3.56 25.19 -5.25
CA ARG A 126 2.81 26.46 -5.46
C ARG A 126 3.60 27.75 -5.24
N ILE A 127 4.94 27.70 -5.29
CA ILE A 127 5.75 28.92 -5.30
C ILE A 127 5.90 29.41 -6.75
N ARG A 128 5.71 30.71 -6.97
CA ARG A 128 6.04 31.33 -8.25
C ARG A 128 7.56 31.35 -8.38
N VAL A 129 8.08 30.48 -9.23
CA VAL A 129 9.53 30.35 -9.47
C VAL A 129 10.15 31.69 -9.88
N ASP A 130 9.40 32.53 -10.59
CA ASP A 130 9.82 33.86 -11.04
C ASP A 130 10.15 34.85 -9.88
N ASP A 131 9.61 34.59 -8.69
CA ASP A 131 9.87 35.41 -7.50
C ASP A 131 11.10 34.92 -6.70
N VAL A 132 11.70 33.77 -7.07
CA VAL A 132 12.83 33.17 -6.36
C VAL A 132 14.16 33.73 -6.86
N LYS A 133 14.94 34.35 -5.97
CA LYS A 133 16.26 34.94 -6.27
C LYS A 133 17.35 34.35 -5.40
N GLU A 134 18.42 33.88 -6.03
CA GLU A 134 19.65 33.51 -5.34
C GLU A 134 20.32 34.77 -4.74
N ARG A 135 20.70 34.67 -3.47
CA ARG A 135 21.35 35.76 -2.72
C ARG A 135 22.80 35.43 -2.41
N ASP A 136 23.01 34.27 -1.78
CA ASP A 136 24.32 33.83 -1.33
C ASP A 136 24.54 32.36 -1.66
N ARG A 137 25.82 31.99 -1.78
CA ARG A 137 26.27 30.62 -1.97
C ARG A 137 27.55 30.38 -1.17
N TYR A 138 27.51 29.42 -0.25
CA TYR A 138 28.65 29.08 0.60
C TYR A 138 28.53 27.64 1.13
N ASN A 139 29.64 26.95 1.40
CA ASN A 139 29.66 25.64 2.09
C ASN A 139 28.61 24.60 1.63
N LYS A 140 28.41 24.44 0.31
CA LYS A 140 27.37 23.54 -0.28
C LYS A 140 25.92 23.94 0.07
N THR A 141 25.74 25.18 0.46
CA THR A 141 24.45 25.82 0.70
C THR A 141 24.24 26.93 -0.33
N ILE A 142 23.00 27.06 -0.80
CA ILE A 142 22.53 28.21 -1.54
C ILE A 142 21.38 28.84 -0.74
N ILE A 143 21.43 30.15 -0.58
CA ILE A 143 20.36 30.94 0.02
C ILE A 143 19.53 31.55 -1.11
N LEU A 144 18.26 31.17 -1.17
CA LEU A 144 17.28 31.79 -2.06
C LEU A 144 16.29 32.60 -1.24
N THR A 145 15.78 33.66 -1.83
CA THR A 145 14.69 34.48 -1.27
C THR A 145 13.51 34.45 -2.22
N GLY A 146 12.31 34.34 -1.70
CA GLY A 146 11.08 34.41 -2.49
C GLY A 146 9.89 34.76 -1.62
N SER A 147 8.69 34.45 -2.09
CA SER A 147 7.47 34.69 -1.33
C SER A 147 6.47 33.56 -1.46
N TRP A 148 5.78 33.26 -0.37
CA TRP A 148 4.60 32.40 -0.34
C TRP A 148 3.34 33.24 -0.59
N LEU A 149 2.40 32.64 -1.32
CA LEU A 149 1.04 33.14 -1.41
C LEU A 149 0.26 32.54 -0.25
N ASP A 150 -0.05 33.36 0.73
CA ASP A 150 -0.95 33.05 1.83
C ASP A 150 -2.26 33.85 1.66
N ASP A 151 -3.30 33.49 2.41
CA ASP A 151 -4.61 34.16 2.36
C ASP A 151 -4.51 35.66 2.69
N GLY A 152 -3.44 36.08 3.37
CA GLY A 152 -3.11 37.48 3.69
C GLY A 152 -2.20 38.21 2.70
N GLY A 153 -1.76 37.58 1.60
CA GLY A 153 -0.90 38.18 0.57
C GLY A 153 0.45 37.48 0.40
N ARG A 154 1.50 38.25 0.06
CA ARG A 154 2.86 37.71 -0.15
C ARG A 154 3.65 37.70 1.16
N ALA A 155 3.95 36.52 1.69
CA ALA A 155 4.83 36.36 2.85
C ALA A 155 6.28 36.13 2.40
N PRO A 156 7.27 36.93 2.84
CA PRO A 156 8.67 36.78 2.43
C PRO A 156 9.32 35.55 3.10
N VAL A 157 9.92 34.68 2.29
CA VAL A 157 10.49 33.40 2.74
C VAL A 157 11.94 33.26 2.29
N VAL A 158 12.77 32.74 3.19
CA VAL A 158 14.14 32.31 2.88
C VAL A 158 14.17 30.81 2.65
N PHE A 159 14.67 30.38 1.50
CA PHE A 159 14.95 28.98 1.20
C PHE A 159 16.44 28.72 1.39
N TYR A 160 16.74 27.85 2.34
CA TYR A 160 18.07 27.36 2.66
C TYR A 160 18.28 26.01 1.98
N VAL A 161 18.95 26.02 0.83
CA VAL A 161 19.17 24.84 0.00
C VAL A 161 20.52 24.24 0.35
N LYS A 162 20.52 23.17 1.16
CA LYS A 162 21.75 22.50 1.62
C LYS A 162 21.95 21.17 0.92
N LYS A 163 23.02 21.04 0.15
CA LYS A 163 23.41 19.75 -0.45
C LYS A 163 24.25 18.96 0.55
N CYS A 164 23.76 17.78 0.85
CA CYS A 164 24.34 16.84 1.80
C CYS A 164 24.91 15.59 1.09
N GLY A 165 25.83 14.90 1.75
CA GLY A 165 26.25 13.56 1.37
C GLY A 165 25.15 12.51 1.59
N LEU A 166 25.40 11.28 1.13
CA LEU A 166 24.47 10.17 1.32
C LEU A 166 24.28 9.92 2.83
N ARG A 167 23.05 10.08 3.33
CA ARG A 167 22.67 9.91 4.75
C ARG A 167 23.36 10.85 5.73
N GLU A 168 23.88 11.99 5.26
CA GLU A 168 24.40 13.02 6.15
C GLU A 168 23.26 13.57 7.03
N LYS A 169 23.53 13.71 8.34
CA LYS A 169 22.55 14.18 9.31
C LYS A 169 22.52 15.69 9.35
N ILE A 170 21.32 16.25 9.38
CA ILE A 170 21.08 17.68 9.60
C ILE A 170 20.64 17.86 11.03
N THR A 171 21.40 18.64 11.77
CA THR A 171 21.23 18.84 13.21
C THR A 171 20.53 20.17 13.51
N ARG A 172 20.21 20.36 14.80
CA ARG A 172 19.56 21.56 15.33
C ARG A 172 20.28 22.86 14.94
N GLU A 173 21.60 22.83 14.87
CA GLU A 173 22.42 24.01 14.55
C GLU A 173 22.10 24.56 13.16
N THR A 174 21.80 23.70 12.18
CA THR A 174 21.41 24.15 10.82
C THR A 174 20.08 24.92 10.87
N ILE A 175 19.14 24.48 11.71
CA ILE A 175 17.85 25.17 11.86
C ILE A 175 18.02 26.53 12.56
N LEU A 176 18.90 26.61 13.54
CA LEU A 176 19.21 27.87 14.22
C LEU A 176 19.95 28.85 13.28
N GLU A 177 20.84 28.34 12.41
CA GLU A 177 21.49 29.13 11.37
C GLU A 177 20.45 29.76 10.43
N ILE A 178 19.51 28.96 9.92
CA ILE A 178 18.41 29.45 9.08
C ILE A 178 17.65 30.58 9.77
N ARG A 179 17.34 30.42 11.05
CA ARG A 179 16.64 31.46 11.83
C ARG A 179 17.45 32.73 11.97
N GLY A 180 18.76 32.62 12.20
CA GLY A 180 19.66 33.77 12.27
C GLY A 180 19.70 34.57 10.98
N LEU A 181 19.41 33.96 9.84
CA LEU A 181 19.36 34.62 8.53
C LEU A 181 18.06 35.38 8.26
N LEU A 182 16.94 35.00 8.90
CA LEU A 182 15.62 35.57 8.58
C LEU A 182 15.56 37.11 8.71
N PRO A 183 16.09 37.74 9.79
CA PRO A 183 16.10 39.19 9.91
C PRO A 183 16.89 39.89 8.80
N ASN A 184 18.00 39.29 8.34
CA ASN A 184 18.86 39.86 7.30
C ASN A 184 18.13 39.97 5.95
N TYR A 185 17.16 39.09 5.72
CA TYR A 185 16.38 39.00 4.48
C TYR A 185 14.94 39.52 4.63
N GLN A 186 14.60 40.12 5.77
CA GLN A 186 13.24 40.58 6.09
C GLN A 186 12.18 39.47 5.91
N ALA A 187 12.57 38.22 6.13
CA ALA A 187 11.70 37.08 6.00
C ALA A 187 11.04 36.74 7.34
N ASN A 188 9.79 36.32 7.28
CA ASN A 188 9.04 35.89 8.47
C ASN A 188 9.09 34.37 8.65
N GLN A 189 9.61 33.63 7.65
CA GLN A 189 9.65 32.17 7.65
C GLN A 189 10.88 31.66 6.87
N GLY A 190 11.39 30.50 7.29
CA GLY A 190 12.49 29.79 6.62
C GLY A 190 12.06 28.45 6.08
N VAL A 191 12.75 27.94 5.05
CA VAL A 191 12.54 26.61 4.49
C VAL A 191 13.89 25.95 4.27
N LEU A 192 14.16 24.84 4.94
CA LEU A 192 15.29 23.98 4.64
C LEU A 192 14.92 23.04 3.48
N ILE A 193 15.70 23.06 2.41
CA ILE A 193 15.61 22.08 1.32
C ILE A 193 16.90 21.29 1.29
N SER A 194 16.84 19.99 1.58
CA SER A 194 18.05 19.17 1.64
C SER A 194 17.81 17.71 1.36
N ASN A 195 18.79 17.04 0.75
CA ASN A 195 18.82 15.59 0.62
C ASN A 195 19.43 14.88 1.86
N GLY A 196 19.71 15.62 2.94
CA GLY A 196 20.13 15.06 4.22
C GLY A 196 18.96 14.51 5.04
N ILE A 197 19.30 13.87 6.16
CA ILE A 197 18.35 13.30 7.13
C ILE A 197 18.27 14.24 8.32
N CYS A 198 17.12 14.87 8.54
CA CYS A 198 16.93 15.73 9.72
C CYS A 198 16.82 14.88 10.99
N THR A 199 17.61 15.23 12.02
CA THR A 199 17.49 14.60 13.34
C THR A 199 16.22 15.06 14.05
N GLU A 200 15.79 14.30 15.06
CA GLU A 200 14.62 14.68 15.87
C GLU A 200 14.80 16.05 16.50
N ASP A 201 15.99 16.34 17.06
CA ASP A 201 16.32 17.66 17.61
C ASP A 201 16.18 18.80 16.58
N ALA A 202 16.49 18.54 15.31
CA ALA A 202 16.31 19.51 14.23
C ALA A 202 14.82 19.74 13.93
N ARG A 203 14.02 18.66 13.90
CA ARG A 203 12.57 18.73 13.70
C ARG A 203 11.86 19.44 14.85
N GLU A 204 12.24 19.15 16.09
CA GLU A 204 11.74 19.86 17.28
C GLU A 204 12.13 21.33 17.26
N ALA A 205 13.39 21.63 16.89
CA ALA A 205 13.85 23.00 16.76
C ALA A 205 13.04 23.76 15.71
N ALA A 206 12.72 23.16 14.57
CA ALA A 206 11.98 23.78 13.47
C ALA A 206 10.56 24.22 13.85
N VAL A 207 9.85 23.40 14.64
CA VAL A 207 8.41 23.59 14.96
C VAL A 207 8.15 24.36 16.27
N GLN A 208 9.17 24.60 17.11
CA GLN A 208 9.07 25.13 18.50
C GLN A 208 7.73 25.76 18.92
N ARG A 209 7.13 25.20 19.99
CA ARG A 209 5.77 25.45 20.50
C ARG A 209 5.46 26.90 20.95
N ASN A 210 6.46 27.78 21.02
CA ASN A 210 6.29 29.15 21.46
C ASN A 210 6.29 30.07 20.24
N TYR A 211 5.14 30.71 19.97
CA TYR A 211 4.83 31.59 18.82
C TYR A 211 5.77 32.80 18.61
N THR A 212 6.80 32.97 19.44
CA THR A 212 7.70 34.12 19.41
C THR A 212 8.80 34.01 18.35
N VAL A 213 9.06 32.81 17.82
CA VAL A 213 10.17 32.56 16.89
C VAL A 213 9.62 32.22 15.50
N PRO A 214 10.15 32.83 14.43
CA PRO A 214 9.81 32.45 13.05
C PRO A 214 9.91 30.95 12.78
N PRO A 215 8.91 30.35 12.10
CA PRO A 215 8.93 28.92 11.79
C PRO A 215 9.97 28.61 10.71
N VAL A 216 10.54 27.41 10.79
CA VAL A 216 11.39 26.85 9.73
C VAL A 216 10.73 25.58 9.24
N HIS A 217 10.37 25.53 7.97
CA HIS A 217 9.81 24.34 7.34
C HIS A 217 10.94 23.43 6.85
N ILE A 218 10.80 22.13 7.06
CA ILE A 218 11.79 21.14 6.64
C ILE A 218 11.26 20.43 5.40
N MET A 219 12.06 20.44 4.34
CA MET A 219 11.94 19.60 3.15
C MET A 219 13.20 18.74 3.07
N ASP A 220 13.20 17.67 3.87
CA ASP A 220 14.28 16.69 3.90
C ASP A 220 14.17 15.71 2.71
N ASN A 221 15.09 14.75 2.66
CA ASN A 221 15.15 13.77 1.58
C ASN A 221 13.82 13.05 1.34
N GLU A 222 13.08 12.71 2.41
CA GLU A 222 11.83 11.98 2.30
C GLU A 222 10.75 12.81 1.61
N ILE A 223 10.65 14.08 1.99
CA ILE A 223 9.69 15.04 1.40
C ILE A 223 10.04 15.31 -0.06
N ILE A 224 11.34 15.52 -0.38
CA ILE A 224 11.79 15.69 -1.76
C ILE A 224 11.41 14.48 -2.62
N LEU A 225 11.67 13.25 -2.13
CA LEU A 225 11.30 12.03 -2.84
C LEU A 225 9.78 11.90 -3.01
N ASN A 226 8.97 12.26 -2.01
CA ASN A 226 7.51 12.28 -2.14
C ASN A 226 7.07 13.21 -3.27
N ILE A 227 7.57 14.45 -3.28
CA ILE A 227 7.23 15.43 -4.32
C ILE A 227 7.64 14.93 -5.71
N LEU A 228 8.82 14.34 -5.86
CA LEU A 228 9.27 13.79 -7.15
C LEU A 228 8.41 12.64 -7.64
N PHE A 229 8.02 11.72 -6.76
CA PHE A 229 7.17 10.58 -7.13
C PHE A 229 5.73 11.00 -7.42
N GLU A 230 5.17 11.94 -6.65
CA GLU A 230 3.82 12.48 -6.88
C GLU A 230 3.73 13.30 -8.16
N SER A 231 4.71 14.18 -8.41
CA SER A 231 4.80 14.98 -9.64
C SER A 231 5.26 14.19 -10.86
N ARG A 232 5.69 12.92 -10.67
CA ARG A 232 6.33 12.09 -11.70
C ARG A 232 7.58 12.74 -12.32
N THR A 233 8.29 13.54 -11.54
CA THR A 233 9.53 14.22 -11.96
C THR A 233 10.73 13.33 -11.68
N GLY A 234 11.53 13.03 -12.70
CA GLY A 234 12.71 12.17 -12.55
C GLY A 234 12.42 10.68 -12.35
N VAL A 235 11.15 10.27 -12.45
CA VAL A 235 10.71 8.87 -12.36
C VAL A 235 9.85 8.48 -13.57
N LYS A 236 9.91 7.22 -13.99
CA LYS A 236 9.07 6.68 -15.07
C LYS A 236 8.13 5.64 -14.50
N SER A 237 6.82 5.80 -14.71
CA SER A 237 5.85 4.75 -14.41
C SER A 237 5.63 3.86 -15.63
N ARG A 238 5.44 2.56 -15.40
CA ARG A 238 5.04 1.58 -16.42
C ARG A 238 3.76 0.90 -15.95
N LYS A 239 2.79 0.76 -16.84
CA LYS A 239 1.63 -0.11 -16.60
C LYS A 239 2.08 -1.56 -16.84
N LEU A 240 1.90 -2.41 -15.84
CA LEU A 240 2.14 -3.84 -15.95
C LEU A 240 0.78 -4.52 -16.15
N GLU A 241 0.68 -5.35 -17.18
CA GLU A 241 -0.45 -6.26 -17.37
C GLU A 241 -0.10 -7.60 -16.73
N ILE A 242 -0.99 -8.10 -15.89
CA ILE A 242 -0.81 -9.36 -15.18
C ILE A 242 -1.91 -10.29 -15.69
N PHE A 243 -1.52 -11.42 -16.25
CA PHE A 243 -2.44 -12.47 -16.68
C PHE A 243 -2.54 -13.52 -15.57
N ILE A 244 -3.75 -13.77 -15.10
CA ILE A 244 -4.04 -14.81 -14.11
C ILE A 244 -4.78 -15.93 -14.85
N LYS A 245 -4.45 -17.18 -14.51
CA LYS A 245 -5.13 -18.34 -15.06
C LYS A 245 -6.58 -18.35 -14.54
N ASP A 246 -7.53 -18.46 -15.47
CA ASP A 246 -8.95 -18.63 -15.16
C ASP A 246 -9.24 -20.13 -15.04
N ASP A 247 -9.16 -20.65 -13.81
CA ASP A 247 -9.36 -22.07 -13.54
C ASP A 247 -10.79 -22.52 -13.91
N ASP A 248 -11.80 -21.69 -13.65
CA ASP A 248 -13.21 -21.99 -13.96
C ASP A 248 -13.43 -22.19 -15.46
N PHE A 249 -12.83 -21.33 -16.29
CA PHE A 249 -12.87 -21.46 -17.75
C PHE A 249 -12.28 -22.81 -18.20
N PHE A 250 -11.13 -23.21 -17.64
CA PHE A 250 -10.50 -24.47 -18.00
C PHE A 250 -11.21 -25.70 -17.43
N GLU A 251 -11.87 -25.60 -16.28
CA GLU A 251 -12.70 -26.65 -15.70
C GLU A 251 -14.00 -26.88 -16.50
N GLN A 252 -14.62 -25.82 -17.01
CA GLN A 252 -15.79 -25.91 -17.91
C GLN A 252 -15.44 -26.65 -19.20
N LEU A 253 -14.29 -26.34 -19.82
CA LEU A 253 -13.84 -27.05 -21.03
C LEU A 253 -13.57 -28.54 -20.79
N ASN A 254 -13.14 -28.92 -19.59
CA ASN A 254 -12.88 -30.32 -19.25
C ASN A 254 -14.16 -31.11 -18.95
N SER A 255 -15.22 -30.45 -18.49
CA SER A 255 -16.49 -31.11 -18.14
C SER A 255 -17.39 -31.36 -19.36
N GLU A 256 -17.36 -30.48 -20.37
CA GLU A 256 -18.12 -30.65 -21.62
C GLU A 256 -17.54 -31.72 -22.57
N GLY A 257 -16.34 -32.24 -22.30
CA GLY A 257 -15.68 -33.27 -23.12
C GLY A 257 -16.01 -34.73 -22.78
N SER A 258 -16.86 -35.01 -21.79
CA SER A 258 -17.07 -36.38 -21.25
C SER A 258 -18.34 -37.11 -21.70
N SER A 259 -19.20 -36.50 -22.51
CA SER A 259 -20.40 -37.16 -23.07
C SER A 259 -20.23 -37.47 -24.55
N CYS A 260 -19.35 -38.42 -24.87
CA CYS A 260 -19.51 -39.21 -26.09
C CYS A 260 -20.59 -40.27 -25.81
N PRO A 261 -21.81 -40.18 -26.38
CA PRO A 261 -22.73 -41.29 -26.34
C PRO A 261 -22.16 -42.37 -27.27
N THR A 262 -21.54 -43.41 -26.70
CA THR A 262 -21.41 -44.68 -27.40
C THR A 262 -22.81 -45.21 -27.61
N SER A 263 -23.35 -44.98 -28.80
CA SER A 263 -24.53 -45.68 -29.30
C SER A 263 -24.21 -47.16 -29.39
N ASP A 264 -24.72 -47.94 -28.44
CA ASP A 264 -24.83 -49.39 -28.56
C ASP A 264 -25.62 -49.72 -29.83
N PRO A 265 -25.06 -50.51 -30.78
CA PRO A 265 -25.87 -51.10 -31.83
C PRO A 265 -26.66 -52.24 -31.21
N GLY A 266 -27.97 -52.00 -31.11
CA GLY A 266 -28.96 -52.92 -30.56
C GLY A 266 -28.87 -54.33 -31.13
N ASP A 267 -28.94 -55.26 -30.18
CA ASP A 267 -29.29 -56.66 -30.31
C ASP A 267 -30.52 -56.83 -31.21
N SER A 268 -30.30 -57.36 -32.43
CA SER A 268 -31.35 -57.89 -33.28
C SER A 268 -31.17 -59.40 -33.40
N SER A 269 -31.67 -60.12 -32.41
CA SER A 269 -31.97 -61.54 -32.50
C SER A 269 -33.49 -61.77 -32.44
N ARG A 270 -33.97 -62.68 -33.32
CA ARG A 270 -35.35 -63.20 -33.53
C ARG A 270 -36.18 -62.46 -34.59
N ALA A 271 -36.85 -63.11 -35.55
CA ALA A 271 -37.04 -64.53 -35.85
C ALA A 271 -37.66 -64.71 -37.26
N GLN A 272 -37.53 -65.94 -37.76
CA GLN A 272 -38.16 -66.59 -38.94
C GLN A 272 -37.44 -66.46 -40.27
#